data_AF-A0A817XHU9-F1
#
_entry.id   AF-A0A817XHU9-F1
#
_cell.length_a   1.000
_cell.length_b   1.000
_cell.length_c   1.000
_cell.angle_alpha   90.00
_cell.angle_beta   90.00
_cell.angle_gamma   90.00
#
_symmetry.space_group_name_H-M   'P 1'
#
loop_
_entity.id
_entity.type
_entity.pdbx_description
1 polymer ?
#
loop_
_entity_poly.entity_id
_entity_poly.type
_entity_poly.pdbx_seq_one_letter_code
_entity_poly.pdbx_strand_id
1 'polypeptide(L)'
;METQKLIAADITSRIQILDTLSNNALFDSYLNEADPNEPNWKQRYFGSQAMYDRLKSIKQVVDPQGLFICKHWVGSDDWTSDLNCPILSISIKLSLTWSFILMEFFILKTSV
;
A
#
# COMPACT_ATOMS: atom_id res chain seq x y z
N MET A 1 -4.82 1.14 -26.14
CA MET A 1 -4.19 1.11 -24.80
C MET A 1 -3.08 2.14 -24.65
N GLU A 2 -2.10 2.21 -25.55
CA GLU A 2 -0.96 3.15 -25.38
C GLU A 2 -1.39 4.62 -25.33
N THR A 3 -2.23 5.05 -26.27
CA THR A 3 -2.78 6.41 -26.28
C THR A 3 -3.52 6.76 -24.98
N GLN A 4 -4.24 5.81 -24.39
CA GLN A 4 -4.97 6.03 -23.12
C GLN A 4 -4.00 6.22 -21.96
N LYS A 5 -2.88 5.48 -21.92
CA LYS A 5 -1.84 5.67 -20.90
C LYS A 5 -1.17 7.03 -21.03
N LEU A 6 -0.91 7.49 -22.25
CA LEU A 6 -0.35 8.82 -22.50
C LEU A 6 -1.31 9.94 -22.07
N ILE A 7 -2.60 9.80 -22.40
CA ILE A 7 -3.63 10.76 -21.96
C ILE A 7 -3.74 10.77 -20.44
N ALA A 8 -3.75 9.60 -19.80
CA ALA A 8 -3.83 9.50 -18.35
C ALA A 8 -2.61 10.17 -17.68
N ALA A 9 -1.40 9.96 -18.20
CA ALA A 9 -0.19 10.60 -17.69
C ALA A 9 -0.20 12.13 -17.89
N ASP A 10 -0.68 12.61 -19.04
CA ASP A 10 -0.85 14.05 -19.30
C ASP A 10 -1.86 14.67 -18.32
N ILE A 11 -3.01 14.01 -18.08
CA ILE A 11 -4.00 14.46 -17.09
C ILE A 11 -3.38 14.55 -15.70
N THR A 12 -2.69 13.50 -15.25
CA THR A 12 -2.01 13.50 -13.94
C THR A 12 -1.02 14.66 -13.82
N SER A 13 -0.23 14.92 -14.87
CA SER A 13 0.73 16.03 -14.87
C SER A 13 0.05 17.39 -14.77
N ARG A 14 -1.14 17.56 -15.36
CA ARG A 14 -1.91 18.81 -15.31
C ARG A 14 -2.57 19.02 -13.97
N ILE A 15 -3.03 17.96 -13.32
CA ILE A 15 -3.68 18.04 -12.00
C ILE A 15 -2.70 18.54 -10.93
N GLN A 16 -1.41 18.24 -11.05
CA GLN A 16 -0.37 18.73 -10.13
C GLN A 16 -0.30 20.26 -10.03
N ILE A 17 -0.81 21.00 -11.01
CA ILE A 17 -0.89 22.46 -10.90
C ILE A 17 -1.79 22.91 -9.73
N LEU A 18 -2.80 22.11 -9.38
CA LEU A 18 -3.73 22.42 -8.28
C LEU A 18 -3.01 22.46 -6.93
N ASP A 19 -1.91 21.72 -6.80
CA ASP A 19 -1.06 21.72 -5.60
C ASP A 19 -0.46 23.11 -5.37
N THR A 20 -0.07 23.79 -6.44
CA THR A 20 0.47 25.15 -6.34
C THR A 20 -0.58 26.14 -5.85
N LEU A 21 -1.86 25.92 -6.19
CA LEU A 21 -2.97 26.75 -5.78
C LEU A 21 -3.37 26.51 -4.32
N SER A 22 -3.16 25.30 -3.81
CA SER A 22 -3.45 24.93 -2.42
C SER A 22 -2.31 25.20 -1.44
N ASN A 23 -1.26 25.92 -1.87
CA ASN A 23 -0.01 26.11 -1.11
C ASN A 23 0.71 24.79 -0.78
N ASN A 24 0.66 23.83 -1.70
CA ASN A 24 1.20 22.48 -1.54
C ASN A 24 0.65 21.77 -0.30
N ALA A 25 -0.63 21.97 0.00
CA ALA A 25 -1.27 21.24 1.08
C ALA A 25 -1.23 19.72 0.76
N LEU A 26 -0.96 18.94 1.80
CA LEU A 26 -0.68 17.51 1.67
C LEU A 26 -1.94 16.65 1.57
N PHE A 27 -3.14 17.27 1.63
CA PHE A 27 -4.42 16.59 1.83
C PHE A 27 -5.58 17.37 1.19
N ASP A 28 -5.70 17.26 -0.14
CA ASP A 28 -6.61 18.12 -0.93
C ASP A 28 -7.54 17.36 -1.89
N SER A 29 -7.60 16.03 -1.84
CA SER A 29 -8.30 15.26 -2.89
C SER A 29 -9.42 14.38 -2.32
N TYR A 30 -10.64 14.62 -2.82
CA TYR A 30 -11.77 13.77 -2.53
C TYR A 30 -11.66 12.45 -3.31
N LEU A 31 -11.34 11.36 -2.61
CA LEU A 31 -11.05 10.02 -3.18
C LEU A 31 -11.99 9.60 -4.31
N ASN A 32 -13.30 9.85 -4.16
CA ASN A 32 -14.32 9.41 -5.12
C ASN A 32 -14.26 10.16 -6.47
N GLU A 33 -13.61 11.32 -6.53
CA GLU A 33 -13.51 12.19 -7.71
C GLU A 33 -12.05 12.56 -8.03
N ALA A 34 -11.09 11.83 -7.48
CA ALA A 34 -9.68 12.13 -7.61
C ALA A 34 -9.01 11.39 -8.79
N ASP A 35 -7.79 11.81 -9.13
CA ASP A 35 -6.99 11.17 -10.18
C ASP A 35 -6.67 9.70 -9.82
N PRO A 36 -7.09 8.70 -10.62
CA PRO A 36 -6.75 7.31 -10.37
C PRO A 36 -5.24 7.00 -10.42
N ASN A 37 -4.39 7.94 -10.84
CA ASN A 37 -2.93 7.80 -10.90
C ASN A 37 -2.17 8.75 -9.97
N GLU A 38 -2.85 9.37 -8.99
CA GLU A 38 -2.21 10.26 -8.01
C GLU A 38 -0.99 9.59 -7.33
N PRO A 39 0.23 10.13 -7.48
CA PRO A 39 1.43 9.52 -6.91
C PRO A 39 1.44 9.52 -5.38
N ASN A 40 0.90 10.55 -4.73
CA ASN A 40 0.87 10.70 -3.28
C ASN A 40 -0.51 10.35 -2.69
N TRP A 41 -1.19 9.36 -3.28
CA TRP A 41 -2.59 9.05 -3.01
C TRP A 41 -2.90 8.78 -1.54
N LYS A 42 -1.97 8.17 -0.78
CA LYS A 42 -2.17 7.89 0.64
C LYS A 42 -2.44 9.17 1.42
N GLN A 43 -1.59 10.17 1.21
CA GLN A 43 -1.71 11.45 1.90
C GLN A 43 -2.86 12.29 1.33
N ARG A 44 -2.98 12.29 0.00
CA ARG A 44 -4.02 13.07 -0.70
C ARG A 44 -5.43 12.65 -0.35
N TYR A 45 -5.66 11.35 -0.15
CA TYR A 45 -7.00 10.78 0.06
C TYR A 45 -7.33 10.55 1.53
N PHE A 46 -6.32 10.20 2.34
CA PHE A 46 -6.54 9.78 3.73
C PHE A 46 -5.89 10.71 4.77
N GLY A 47 -5.16 11.74 4.33
CA GLY A 47 -4.59 12.74 5.21
C GLY A 47 -3.17 12.40 5.70
N SER A 48 -2.95 12.47 7.01
CA SER A 48 -1.62 12.16 7.54
C SER A 48 -1.27 10.67 7.36
N GLN A 49 0.03 10.36 7.29
CA GLN A 49 0.48 8.97 7.27
C GLN A 49 -0.08 8.17 8.46
N ALA A 50 -0.15 8.78 9.65
CA ALA A 50 -0.73 8.15 10.85
C ALA A 50 -2.23 7.81 10.68
N MET A 51 -2.99 8.63 9.95
CA MET A 51 -4.38 8.32 9.64
C MET A 51 -4.48 7.12 8.70
N TYR A 52 -3.66 7.10 7.64
CA TYR A 52 -3.59 5.96 6.72
C TYR A 52 -3.24 4.66 7.46
N ASP A 53 -2.21 4.70 8.30
CA ASP A 53 -1.76 3.52 9.07
C ASP A 53 -2.83 3.03 10.03
N ARG A 54 -3.58 3.94 10.67
CA ARG A 54 -4.74 3.60 11.50
C ARG A 54 -5.82 2.89 10.69
N LEU A 55 -6.21 3.43 9.52
CA LEU A 55 -7.20 2.80 8.65
C LEU A 55 -6.72 1.41 8.19
N LYS A 56 -5.44 1.30 7.84
CA LYS A 56 -4.81 0.03 7.45
C LYS A 56 -4.85 -1.00 8.58
N SER A 57 -4.60 -0.61 9.82
CA SER A 57 -4.72 -1.51 10.98
C SER A 57 -6.16 -2.02 11.17
N ILE A 58 -7.17 -1.18 10.93
CA ILE A 58 -8.58 -1.59 11.01
C ILE A 58 -8.90 -2.56 9.87
N LYS A 59 -8.44 -2.26 8.64
CA LYS A 59 -8.62 -3.13 7.48
C LYS A 59 -7.99 -4.51 7.70
N GLN A 60 -6.82 -4.58 8.32
CA GLN A 60 -6.17 -5.84 8.66
C GLN A 60 -6.96 -6.69 9.66
N VAL A 61 -7.73 -6.07 10.57
CA VAL A 61 -8.62 -6.79 11.48
C VAL A 61 -9.88 -7.27 10.77
N VAL A 62 -10.49 -6.43 9.92
CA VAL A 62 -11.78 -6.72 9.27
C VAL A 62 -11.63 -7.61 8.03
N ASP A 63 -10.55 -7.46 7.28
CA ASP A 63 -10.24 -8.22 6.07
C ASP A 63 -8.75 -8.60 6.03
N PRO A 64 -8.34 -9.57 6.87
CA PRO A 64 -6.94 -10.01 6.99
C PRO A 64 -6.41 -10.71 5.73
N GLN A 65 -7.29 -11.27 4.90
CA GLN A 65 -6.92 -11.95 3.65
C GLN A 65 -6.82 -10.98 2.47
N GLY A 66 -7.30 -9.74 2.62
CA GLY A 66 -7.29 -8.74 1.56
C GLY A 66 -8.22 -9.08 0.41
N LEU A 67 -9.38 -9.69 0.68
CA LEU A 67 -10.38 -10.01 -0.35
C LEU A 67 -10.90 -8.75 -1.04
N PHE A 68 -11.07 -7.66 -0.28
CA PHE A 68 -11.51 -6.38 -0.80
C PHE A 68 -10.31 -5.48 -1.08
N ILE A 69 -9.89 -5.46 -2.34
CA ILE A 69 -8.76 -4.67 -2.84
C ILE A 69 -9.15 -3.83 -4.06
N CYS A 70 -8.66 -2.59 -4.11
CA CYS A 70 -8.87 -1.66 -5.21
C CYS A 70 -7.68 -0.70 -5.31
N LYS A 71 -7.48 -0.09 -6.47
CA LYS A 71 -6.33 0.78 -6.73
C LYS A 71 -6.41 2.03 -5.86
N HIS A 72 -5.33 2.32 -5.12
CA HIS A 72 -5.20 3.48 -4.23
C HIS A 72 -6.21 3.49 -3.07
N TRP A 73 -6.68 2.31 -2.67
CA TRP A 73 -7.46 2.12 -1.45
C TRP A 73 -6.57 1.69 -0.29
N VAL A 74 -7.08 1.79 0.93
CA VAL A 74 -6.37 1.37 2.15
C VAL A 74 -5.90 -0.08 2.02
N GLY A 75 -4.59 -0.29 2.10
CA GLY A 75 -3.93 -1.60 2.00
C GLY A 75 -3.57 -2.03 0.57
N SER A 76 -3.88 -1.25 -0.46
CA SER A 76 -3.48 -1.57 -1.84
C SER A 76 -1.98 -1.52 -2.07
N ASP A 77 -1.22 -0.87 -1.18
CA ASP A 77 0.24 -0.84 -1.21
C ASP A 77 0.90 -2.15 -0.78
N ASP A 78 0.13 -3.11 -0.26
CA ASP A 78 0.62 -4.47 0.02
C ASP A 78 0.47 -5.41 -1.19
N TRP A 79 0.08 -4.90 -2.36
CA TRP A 79 -0.22 -5.68 -3.56
C TRP A 79 0.54 -5.15 -4.78
N THR A 80 0.71 -6.00 -5.80
CA THR A 80 1.29 -5.61 -7.09
C THR A 80 0.46 -4.52 -7.76
N SER A 81 1.04 -3.80 -8.71
CA SER A 81 0.37 -2.66 -9.37
C SER A 81 -0.91 -3.02 -10.11
N ASP A 82 -1.04 -4.28 -10.52
CA ASP A 82 -2.23 -4.86 -11.14
C ASP A 82 -3.21 -5.48 -10.11
N LEU A 83 -2.86 -5.44 -8.82
CA LEU A 83 -3.61 -5.93 -7.66
C LEU A 83 -3.89 -7.44 -7.66
N ASN A 84 -3.18 -8.20 -8.49
CA ASN A 84 -3.42 -9.65 -8.62
C ASN A 84 -2.64 -10.46 -7.56
N CYS A 85 -1.55 -9.93 -7.01
CA CYS A 85 -0.67 -10.66 -6.11
C CYS A 85 -0.28 -9.82 -4.88
N PRO A 86 -0.27 -10.39 -3.65
CA PRO A 86 0.32 -9.74 -2.49
C PRO A 86 1.84 -9.59 -2.63
N ILE A 87 2.38 -8.46 -2.21
CA ILE A 87 3.81 -8.24 -2.06
C ILE A 87 4.25 -8.91 -0.76
N LEU A 88 5.07 -9.95 -0.87
CA LEU A 88 5.60 -10.65 0.31
C LEU A 88 6.48 -9.71 1.15
N SER A 89 5.98 -9.33 2.32
CA SER A 89 6.80 -8.70 3.35
C SER A 89 7.92 -9.64 3.78
N ILE A 90 9.16 -9.13 3.79
CA ILE A 90 10.37 -9.82 4.26
C ILE A 90 10.20 -10.35 5.70
N SER A 91 9.29 -9.80 6.50
CA SER A 91 9.01 -10.26 7.87
C SER A 91 8.56 -11.72 7.94
N ILE A 92 7.84 -12.24 6.94
CA ILE A 92 7.44 -13.66 6.92
C ILE A 92 8.66 -14.56 6.63
N LYS A 93 9.60 -14.09 5.79
CA LYS A 93 10.87 -14.80 5.53
C LYS A 93 11.71 -14.90 6.79
N LEU A 94 11.82 -13.84 7.60
CA LEU A 94 12.56 -13.90 8.87
C LEU A 94 11.85 -14.78 9.92
N SER A 95 10.53 -14.71 10.06
CA SER A 95 9.81 -15.54 11.04
C SER A 95 10.01 -17.05 10.81
N LEU A 96 10.05 -17.49 9.54
CA LEU A 96 10.25 -18.89 9.20
C LEU A 96 11.70 -19.33 9.43
N THR A 97 12.69 -18.53 9.04
CA THR A 97 14.11 -18.91 9.24
C THR A 97 14.49 -19.02 10.72
N TRP A 98 13.98 -18.13 11.58
CA TRP A 98 14.21 -18.22 13.02
C TRP A 98 13.53 -19.44 13.66
N SER A 99 12.34 -19.82 13.17
CA SER A 99 11.65 -21.04 13.63
C SER A 99 12.41 -22.32 13.27
N PHE A 100 12.99 -22.38 12.06
CA PHE A 100 13.83 -23.51 11.63
C PHE A 100 15.15 -23.59 12.43
N ILE A 101 15.82 -22.46 12.66
CA ILE A 101 17.06 -22.42 13.44
C ILE A 101 16.81 -22.82 14.90
N LEU A 102 15.75 -22.32 15.53
CA LEU A 102 15.40 -22.70 16.91
C LEU A 102 15.06 -24.19 17.03
N MET A 103 14.41 -24.77 16.02
CA MET A 103 14.09 -26.21 16.01
C MET A 103 15.35 -27.08 15.92
N GLU A 104 16.34 -26.72 15.09
CA GLU A 104 17.62 -27.45 15.00
C GLU A 104 18.43 -27.39 16.31
N PHE A 105 18.52 -26.21 16.93
CA PHE A 105 19.20 -26.07 18.23
C PHE A 105 18.51 -26.86 19.35
N PHE A 106 17.18 -27.01 19.30
CA PHE A 106 16.44 -27.80 20.29
C PHE A 106 16.68 -29.30 20.09
N ILE A 107 16.66 -29.78 18.84
CA ILE A 107 16.94 -31.19 18.50
C ILE A 107 18.37 -31.58 18.92
N LEU A 108 19.37 -30.73 18.67
CA LEU A 108 20.77 -30.98 19.02
C LEU A 108 21.03 -30.97 20.54
N LYS A 109 20.21 -30.26 21.34
CA LYS A 109 20.35 -30.22 22.81
C LYS A 109 19.65 -31.36 23.54
N THR A 110 18.77 -32.11 22.88
CA THR A 110 18.07 -33.27 23.46
C THR A 110 18.74 -34.63 23.16
N SER A 111 19.85 -34.65 22.42
CA SER A 111 20.56 -35.86 22.02
C SER A 111 21.83 -36.19 22.82
N VAL A 112 22.08 -35.52 23.97
CA VAL A 112 23.10 -35.92 24.96
C VAL A 112 22.58 -35.70 26.36
#